data_AF-A0A6A6B3H2-F1
#
_entry.id   AF-A0A6A6B3H2-F1
#
_cell.length_a   1.000
_cell.length_b   1.000
_cell.length_c   1.000
_cell.angle_alpha   90.00
_cell.angle_beta   90.00
_cell.angle_gamma   90.00
#
_symmetry.space_group_name_H-M   'P 1'
#
loop_
_entity.id
_entity.type
_entity.pdbx_description
1 polymer ?
#
loop_
_entity_poly.entity_id
_entity_poly.type
_entity_poly.pdbx_seq_one_letter_code
_entity_poly.pdbx_strand_id
1 'polypeptide(L)'
;MPYHTFEFRQDPNSTIPSAPTDFSWPLQLIDWRKWTHMGYNEGSYLSVYSTYEYYAKVPPSLLRLMIWMFREKTFRKTCSLRSITYVAIFPTGDYMVGLADVMTNIRGLRHLNLQLAPEPKSTIMDDPKRMKRAQPGDLWLELNRSYTTLNNLQWTANASLSSRDYRWPALVDILDDDHHLGGLSRRGWTKVGNATWSRDEVSQATTSE
;
A
#
# COMPACT_ATOMS: atom_id res chain seq x y z
N MET A 1 -6.62 19.60 8.52
CA MET A 1 -6.14 20.09 7.21
C MET A 1 -5.90 18.89 6.32
N PRO A 2 -6.35 18.87 5.05
CA PRO A 2 -6.15 17.73 4.15
C PRO A 2 -4.79 17.87 3.48
N TYR A 3 -3.72 17.52 4.19
CA TYR A 3 -2.40 17.46 3.57
C TYR A 3 -2.07 16.01 3.26
N HIS A 4 -1.74 15.75 2.00
CA HIS A 4 -1.10 14.50 1.64
C HIS A 4 0.33 14.59 2.14
N THR A 5 0.79 13.55 2.84
CA THR A 5 2.17 13.50 3.32
C THR A 5 2.92 12.47 2.51
N PHE A 6 4.05 12.89 1.97
CA PHE A 6 4.94 12.03 1.21
C PHE A 6 6.32 12.07 1.83
N GLU A 7 6.80 10.91 2.27
CA GLU A 7 8.12 10.75 2.85
C GLU A 7 8.94 9.74 2.06
N PHE A 8 10.23 10.02 1.91
CA PHE A 8 11.20 9.04 1.49
C PHE A 8 12.30 8.95 2.53
N ARG A 9 12.81 7.73 2.74
CA ARG A 9 14.01 7.54 3.56
C ARG A 9 15.06 6.78 2.77
N GLN A 10 16.31 7.12 3.07
CA GLN A 10 17.46 6.46 2.52
C GLN A 10 18.07 5.55 3.57
N ASP A 11 18.81 4.55 3.10
CA ASP A 11 19.79 3.91 3.97
C ASP A 11 20.93 4.90 4.22
N PRO A 12 21.23 5.26 5.47
CA PRO A 12 22.31 6.19 5.80
C PRO A 12 23.69 5.70 5.32
N ASN A 13 23.85 4.40 5.07
CA ASN A 13 25.08 3.82 4.54
C ASN A 13 25.13 3.77 3.00
N SER A 14 24.07 4.24 2.32
CA SER A 14 24.01 4.22 0.86
C SER A 14 24.89 5.32 0.28
N THR A 15 25.79 4.95 -0.63
CA THR A 15 26.60 5.90 -1.40
C THR A 15 25.67 6.75 -2.26
N ILE A 16 25.79 8.07 -2.13
CA ILE A 16 25.06 9.02 -2.97
C ILE A 16 25.45 8.75 -4.43
N PRO A 17 24.49 8.41 -5.32
CA PRO A 17 24.79 8.31 -6.74
C PRO A 17 25.32 9.64 -7.25
N SER A 18 26.35 9.59 -8.10
CA SER A 18 26.75 10.75 -8.90
C SER A 18 25.51 11.34 -9.56
N ALA A 19 25.32 12.66 -9.49
CA ALA A 19 24.17 13.31 -10.09
C ALA A 19 24.08 12.92 -11.59
N PRO A 20 22.90 12.56 -12.11
CA PRO A 20 22.74 12.29 -13.53
C PRO A 20 23.25 13.50 -14.34
N THR A 21 24.13 13.26 -15.30
CA THR A 21 24.68 14.32 -16.16
C THR A 21 23.69 14.79 -17.23
N ASP A 22 22.59 14.08 -17.44
CA ASP A 22 21.60 14.37 -18.48
C ASP A 22 20.23 14.67 -17.86
N PHE A 23 19.83 15.94 -17.95
CA PHE A 23 18.64 16.48 -17.27
C PHE A 23 17.41 16.42 -18.17
N SER A 24 16.75 15.26 -18.27
CA SER A 24 15.38 15.18 -18.79
C SER A 24 14.35 15.24 -17.65
N TRP A 25 13.64 16.36 -17.53
CA TRP A 25 12.51 16.53 -16.61
C TRP A 25 11.33 15.63 -17.05
N PRO A 26 10.45 15.11 -16.16
CA PRO A 26 10.28 15.39 -14.72
C PRO A 26 10.56 14.21 -13.75
N LEU A 27 11.19 13.12 -14.19
CA LEU A 27 11.32 11.84 -13.44
C LEU A 27 12.36 11.86 -12.28
N GLN A 28 13.06 12.97 -12.06
CA GLN A 28 14.36 12.95 -11.40
C GLN A 28 14.37 12.96 -9.87
N LEU A 29 13.34 13.45 -9.16
CA LEU A 29 13.41 13.55 -7.70
C LEU A 29 13.53 12.17 -7.02
N ILE A 30 12.84 11.17 -7.59
CA ILE A 30 12.80 9.82 -7.02
C ILE A 30 14.01 9.00 -7.52
N ASP A 31 14.61 9.36 -8.65
CA ASP A 31 15.82 8.72 -9.20
C ASP A 31 17.14 9.34 -8.70
N TRP A 32 17.14 10.57 -8.19
CA TRP A 32 18.36 11.26 -7.70
C TRP A 32 19.04 10.58 -6.52
N ARG A 33 18.31 9.73 -5.82
CA ARG A 33 18.71 9.13 -4.57
C ARG A 33 18.18 7.70 -4.52
N LYS A 34 18.99 6.80 -3.98
CA LYS A 34 18.55 5.43 -3.68
C LYS A 34 17.67 5.47 -2.43
N TRP A 35 16.36 5.56 -2.64
CA TRP A 35 15.36 5.48 -1.57
C TRP A 35 15.13 4.01 -1.19
N THR A 36 15.08 3.73 0.11
CA THR A 36 14.82 2.39 0.66
C THR A 36 13.45 2.28 1.31
N HIS A 37 12.88 3.42 1.70
CA HIS A 37 11.53 3.54 2.25
C HIS A 37 10.75 4.62 1.54
N MET A 38 9.44 4.37 1.39
CA MET A 38 8.48 5.32 0.89
C MET A 38 7.23 5.30 1.79
N GLY A 39 6.87 6.44 2.35
CA GLY A 39 5.64 6.61 3.10
C GLY A 39 4.70 7.56 2.35
N TYR A 40 3.45 7.15 2.17
CA TYR A 40 2.43 7.98 1.55
C TYR A 40 1.14 7.93 2.36
N ASN A 41 0.75 9.08 2.89
CA ASN A 41 -0.53 9.29 3.53
C ASN A 41 -1.40 10.17 2.64
N GLU A 42 -2.40 9.55 2.02
CA GLU A 42 -3.36 10.19 1.13
C GLU A 42 -4.54 10.82 1.88
N GLY A 43 -4.67 10.52 3.17
CA GLY A 43 -5.82 10.97 3.95
C GLY A 43 -7.06 10.16 3.63
N SER A 44 -8.22 10.81 3.54
CA SER A 44 -9.52 10.14 3.51
C SER A 44 -10.27 10.34 2.21
N TYR A 45 -10.82 9.24 1.69
CA TYR A 45 -11.58 9.20 0.45
C TYR A 45 -13.08 9.48 0.65
N LEU A 46 -13.54 9.77 1.87
CA LEU A 46 -14.97 9.98 2.17
C LEU A 46 -15.66 10.97 1.21
N SER A 47 -14.93 12.00 0.75
CA SER A 47 -15.48 12.96 -0.23
C SER A 47 -15.82 12.32 -1.59
N VAL A 48 -15.15 11.26 -2.00
CA VAL A 48 -15.38 10.54 -3.26
C VAL A 48 -16.78 9.89 -3.23
N TYR A 49 -17.10 9.24 -2.11
CA TYR A 49 -18.39 8.58 -1.85
C TYR A 49 -19.56 9.56 -1.68
N SER A 50 -19.31 10.87 -1.58
CA SER A 50 -20.39 11.86 -1.54
C SER A 50 -21.10 12.05 -2.89
N THR A 51 -20.65 11.37 -3.94
CA THR A 51 -21.17 11.46 -5.30
C THR A 51 -21.77 10.12 -5.73
N TYR A 52 -22.88 10.17 -6.48
CA TYR A 52 -23.62 8.97 -6.89
C TYR A 52 -22.77 8.00 -7.73
N GLU A 53 -21.91 8.54 -8.61
CA GLU A 53 -21.01 7.74 -9.47
C GLU A 53 -19.58 7.75 -8.92
N TYR A 54 -19.41 7.50 -7.62
CA TYR A 54 -18.10 7.56 -6.99
C TYR A 54 -17.06 6.63 -7.64
N TYR A 55 -17.51 5.49 -8.19
CA TYR A 55 -16.69 4.53 -8.93
C TYR A 55 -16.05 5.14 -10.19
N ALA A 56 -16.69 6.14 -10.81
CA ALA A 56 -16.15 6.84 -11.98
C ALA A 56 -15.26 8.03 -11.60
N LYS A 57 -15.11 8.31 -10.29
CA LYS A 57 -14.32 9.44 -9.79
C LYS A 57 -13.04 8.95 -9.18
N VAL A 58 -11.99 9.72 -9.39
CA VAL A 58 -10.69 9.43 -8.79
C VAL A 58 -10.19 10.71 -8.13
N PRO A 59 -9.86 10.67 -6.83
CA PRO A 59 -9.38 11.87 -6.15
C PRO A 59 -8.06 12.37 -6.78
N PRO A 60 -7.74 13.66 -6.59
CA PRO A 60 -6.40 14.15 -6.88
C PRO A 60 -5.43 13.37 -6.01
N SER A 61 -4.53 12.62 -6.64
CA SER A 61 -3.66 11.69 -5.95
C SER A 61 -2.28 11.61 -6.57
N LEU A 62 -1.26 11.71 -5.71
CA LEU A 62 0.13 11.49 -6.10
C LEU A 62 0.38 10.02 -6.47
N LEU A 63 -0.41 9.09 -5.93
CA LEU A 63 -0.21 7.68 -6.19
C LEU A 63 -0.52 7.29 -7.65
N ARG A 64 -1.35 8.05 -8.40
CA ARG A 64 -1.43 7.84 -9.87
C ARG A 64 -0.12 8.18 -10.59
N LEU A 65 0.56 9.25 -10.19
CA LEU A 65 1.87 9.61 -10.72
C LEU A 65 2.91 8.56 -10.32
N MET A 66 2.85 8.07 -9.09
CA MET A 66 3.70 6.97 -8.64
C MET A 66 3.43 5.70 -9.46
N ILE A 67 2.17 5.32 -9.68
CA ILE A 67 1.80 4.14 -10.47
C ILE A 67 2.41 4.25 -11.87
N TRP A 68 2.27 5.42 -12.49
CA TRP A 68 2.88 5.68 -13.79
C TRP A 68 4.42 5.55 -13.75
N MET A 69 5.07 6.15 -12.76
CA MET A 69 6.52 6.07 -12.58
C MET A 69 7.01 4.64 -12.33
N PHE A 70 6.35 3.88 -11.45
CA PHE A 70 6.69 2.48 -11.19
C PHE A 70 6.43 1.57 -12.39
N ARG A 71 5.64 2.01 -13.38
CA ARG A 71 5.47 1.32 -14.67
C ARG A 71 6.59 1.62 -15.67
N GLU A 72 7.31 2.71 -15.47
CA GLU A 72 8.44 3.09 -16.30
C GLU A 72 9.62 2.12 -16.08
N LYS A 73 10.22 1.64 -17.20
CA LYS A 73 11.20 0.54 -17.17
C LYS A 73 12.53 0.96 -16.54
N THR A 74 12.93 2.21 -16.71
CA THR A 74 14.16 2.77 -16.17
C THR A 74 14.07 2.85 -14.65
N PHE A 75 12.97 3.38 -14.13
CA PHE A 75 12.69 3.45 -12.70
C PHE A 75 12.68 2.06 -12.05
N ARG A 76 12.06 1.06 -12.69
CA ARG A 76 12.06 -0.33 -12.18
C ARG A 76 13.46 -0.92 -11.99
N LYS A 77 14.43 -0.52 -12.82
CA LYS A 77 15.82 -1.01 -12.75
C LYS A 77 16.61 -0.30 -11.64
N THR A 78 16.32 0.97 -11.38
CA THR A 78 17.03 1.81 -10.40
C THR A 78 16.37 1.77 -9.01
N CYS A 79 15.10 1.38 -8.93
CA CYS A 79 14.32 1.37 -7.70
C CYS A 79 14.92 0.44 -6.63
N SER A 80 15.37 1.04 -5.53
CA SER A 80 15.91 0.35 -4.36
C SER A 80 14.93 0.25 -3.18
N LEU A 81 13.64 0.51 -3.42
CA LEU A 81 12.64 0.49 -2.36
C LEU A 81 12.50 -0.92 -1.77
N ARG A 82 12.63 -0.98 -0.45
CA ARG A 82 12.45 -2.20 0.35
C ARG A 82 11.21 -2.13 1.23
N SER A 83 10.71 -0.94 1.50
CA SER A 83 9.56 -0.76 2.38
C SER A 83 8.63 0.34 1.90
N ILE A 84 7.33 0.07 1.99
CA ILE A 84 6.28 1.04 1.68
C ILE A 84 5.35 1.13 2.89
N THR A 85 5.01 2.35 3.29
CA THR A 85 3.90 2.61 4.23
C THR A 85 2.84 3.40 3.48
N TYR A 86 1.64 2.85 3.40
CA TYR A 86 0.53 3.47 2.70
C TYR A 86 -0.66 3.64 3.65
N VAL A 87 -1.13 4.88 3.76
CA VAL A 87 -2.27 5.26 4.58
C VAL A 87 -3.28 5.95 3.69
N ALA A 88 -4.45 5.36 3.53
CA ALA A 88 -5.57 5.95 2.82
C ALA A 88 -6.84 5.44 3.47
N ILE A 89 -7.71 6.32 3.96
CA ILE A 89 -8.92 5.92 4.69
C ILE A 89 -10.07 5.73 3.70
N PHE A 90 -10.55 4.49 3.62
CA PHE A 90 -11.56 3.99 2.69
C PHE A 90 -11.22 4.24 1.21
N PRO A 91 -10.05 3.79 0.70
CA PRO A 91 -9.75 3.93 -0.72
C PRO A 91 -10.73 3.08 -1.53
N THR A 92 -10.97 3.47 -2.77
CA THR A 92 -11.77 2.64 -3.69
C THR A 92 -10.98 1.38 -4.09
N GLY A 93 -11.67 0.29 -4.32
CA GLY A 93 -11.09 -1.00 -4.70
C GLY A 93 -10.31 -0.93 -6.01
N ASP A 94 -10.85 -0.24 -7.02
CA ASP A 94 -10.14 -0.01 -8.29
C ASP A 94 -8.80 0.70 -8.07
N TYR A 95 -8.77 1.61 -7.12
CA TYR A 95 -7.55 2.32 -6.74
C TYR A 95 -6.52 1.38 -6.11
N MET A 96 -6.98 0.48 -5.25
CA MET A 96 -6.14 -0.55 -4.64
C MET A 96 -5.67 -1.62 -5.62
N VAL A 97 -6.45 -1.94 -6.66
CA VAL A 97 -6.01 -2.82 -7.77
C VAL A 97 -4.84 -2.20 -8.52
N GLY A 98 -4.91 -0.91 -8.87
CA GLY A 98 -3.81 -0.20 -9.51
C GLY A 98 -2.56 -0.12 -8.63
N LEU A 99 -2.74 0.09 -7.32
CA LEU A 99 -1.65 0.06 -6.34
C LEU A 99 -0.99 -1.31 -6.27
N ALA A 100 -1.80 -2.37 -6.16
CA ALA A 100 -1.35 -3.75 -6.09
C ALA A 100 -0.55 -4.14 -7.34
N ASP A 101 -1.06 -3.86 -8.54
CA ASP A 101 -0.34 -4.10 -9.80
C ASP A 101 1.06 -3.49 -9.76
N VAL A 102 1.18 -2.24 -9.31
CA VAL A 102 2.45 -1.55 -9.22
C VAL A 102 3.38 -2.13 -8.16
N MET A 103 2.87 -2.52 -7.00
CA MET A 103 3.67 -3.15 -5.96
C MET A 103 4.31 -4.46 -6.44
N THR A 104 3.63 -5.25 -7.27
CA THR A 104 4.23 -6.47 -7.86
C THR A 104 5.44 -6.19 -8.74
N ASN A 105 5.55 -4.98 -9.28
CA ASN A 105 6.66 -4.58 -10.15
C ASN A 105 7.91 -4.14 -9.37
N ILE A 106 7.81 -3.96 -8.05
CA ILE A 106 8.92 -3.54 -7.19
C ILE A 106 9.61 -4.79 -6.62
N ARG A 107 10.57 -5.35 -7.36
CA ARG A 107 11.28 -6.59 -7.00
C ARG A 107 11.98 -6.55 -5.64
N GLY A 108 12.34 -5.36 -5.15
CA GLY A 108 13.02 -5.18 -3.87
C GLY A 108 12.09 -5.05 -2.67
N LEU A 109 10.77 -4.98 -2.87
CA LEU A 109 9.82 -4.69 -1.80
C LEU A 109 9.75 -5.88 -0.82
N ARG A 110 10.08 -5.61 0.44
CA ARG A 110 10.07 -6.58 1.55
C ARG A 110 9.06 -6.24 2.62
N HIS A 111 8.73 -4.97 2.82
CA HIS A 111 7.84 -4.56 3.90
C HIS A 111 6.72 -3.68 3.37
N LEU A 112 5.47 -4.06 3.58
CA LEU A 112 4.32 -3.23 3.30
C LEU A 112 3.54 -2.99 4.59
N ASN A 113 3.36 -1.72 4.96
CA ASN A 113 2.52 -1.33 6.08
C ASN A 113 1.30 -0.56 5.56
N LEU A 114 0.11 -0.96 5.97
CA LEU A 114 -1.14 -0.42 5.49
C LEU A 114 -2.01 0.13 6.61
N GLN A 115 -2.81 1.12 6.28
CA GLN A 115 -3.95 1.57 7.06
C GLN A 115 -5.04 2.03 6.10
N LEU A 116 -6.10 1.22 5.99
CA LEU A 116 -7.19 1.42 5.05
C LEU A 116 -8.49 1.86 5.76
N ALA A 117 -8.61 1.54 7.04
CA ALA A 117 -9.68 1.97 7.92
C ALA A 117 -9.22 3.17 8.78
N PRO A 118 -10.14 4.03 9.25
CA PRO A 118 -9.81 5.09 10.20
C PRO A 118 -9.26 4.49 11.50
N GLU A 119 -8.64 5.27 12.40
CA GLU A 119 -8.31 4.73 13.73
C GLU A 119 -9.58 4.41 14.54
N PRO A 120 -9.60 3.41 15.44
CA PRO A 120 -10.76 3.06 16.27
C PRO A 120 -11.37 4.23 17.06
N LYS A 121 -10.53 5.18 17.47
CA LYS A 121 -10.93 6.38 18.23
C LYS A 121 -11.28 7.57 17.34
N SER A 122 -11.24 7.40 16.01
CA SER A 122 -11.52 8.46 15.05
C SER A 122 -13.01 8.68 14.90
N THR A 123 -13.46 9.93 15.04
CA THR A 123 -14.86 10.33 14.84
C THR A 123 -15.16 10.68 13.38
N ILE A 124 -14.33 10.23 12.43
CA ILE A 124 -14.42 10.67 11.02
C ILE A 124 -15.73 10.24 10.34
N MET A 125 -16.28 9.09 10.76
CA MET A 125 -17.56 8.57 10.26
C MET A 125 -18.76 9.20 10.98
N ASP A 126 -18.55 9.75 12.17
CA ASP A 126 -19.61 10.40 12.96
C ASP A 126 -19.81 11.85 12.53
N ASP A 127 -18.84 12.45 11.83
CA ASP A 127 -18.90 13.82 11.34
C ASP A 127 -19.75 13.92 10.05
N PRO A 128 -20.96 14.49 10.10
CA PRO A 128 -21.84 14.59 8.94
C PRO A 128 -21.25 15.46 7.82
N LYS A 129 -20.36 16.41 8.16
CA LYS A 129 -19.70 17.26 7.15
C LYS A 129 -18.68 16.48 6.33
N ARG A 130 -18.07 15.44 6.91
CA ARG A 130 -17.11 14.57 6.23
C ARG A 130 -17.81 13.47 5.45
N MET A 131 -18.81 12.84 6.06
CA MET A 131 -19.61 11.80 5.42
C MET A 131 -20.43 12.37 4.25
N LYS A 132 -20.96 13.59 4.37
CA LYS A 132 -21.85 14.20 3.37
C LYS A 132 -23.00 13.26 2.99
N ARG A 133 -22.94 12.67 1.79
CA ARG A 133 -23.92 11.71 1.25
C ARG A 133 -23.36 10.28 1.14
N ALA A 134 -22.14 10.05 1.62
CA ALA A 134 -21.51 8.74 1.63
C ALA A 134 -22.33 7.77 2.49
N GLN A 135 -22.57 6.58 1.98
CA GLN A 135 -23.22 5.52 2.74
C GLN A 135 -22.13 4.68 3.42
N PRO A 136 -22.23 4.42 4.75
CA PRO A 136 -21.26 3.57 5.44
C PRO A 136 -21.08 2.20 4.79
N GLY A 137 -22.16 1.62 4.25
CA GLY A 137 -22.10 0.33 3.55
C GLY A 137 -21.12 0.31 2.38
N ASP A 138 -21.11 1.37 1.56
CA ASP A 138 -20.16 1.49 0.43
C ASP A 138 -18.71 1.55 0.91
N LEU A 139 -18.44 2.26 2.01
CA LEU A 139 -17.10 2.40 2.58
C LEU A 139 -16.54 1.04 3.00
N TRP A 140 -17.33 0.27 3.74
CA TRP A 140 -16.94 -1.05 4.21
C TRP A 140 -16.86 -2.07 3.07
N LEU A 141 -17.73 -1.96 2.06
CA LEU A 141 -17.66 -2.77 0.85
C LEU A 141 -16.35 -2.56 0.08
N GLU A 142 -15.94 -1.30 -0.11
CA GLU A 142 -14.69 -0.98 -0.80
C GLU A 142 -13.46 -1.35 0.03
N LEU A 143 -13.52 -1.22 1.37
CA LEU A 143 -12.49 -1.73 2.27
C LEU A 143 -12.33 -3.26 2.12
N ASN A 144 -13.46 -3.98 2.09
CA ASN A 144 -13.49 -5.42 1.91
C ASN A 144 -12.82 -5.83 0.59
N ARG A 145 -13.20 -5.18 -0.52
CA ARG A 145 -12.58 -5.38 -1.84
C ARG A 145 -11.07 -5.12 -1.81
N SER A 146 -10.65 -4.04 -1.16
CA SER A 146 -9.24 -3.65 -1.05
C SER A 146 -8.39 -4.75 -0.38
N TYR A 147 -8.87 -5.35 0.70
CA TYR A 147 -8.16 -6.45 1.36
C TYR A 147 -8.16 -7.75 0.56
N THR A 148 -9.25 -8.04 -0.17
CA THR A 148 -9.27 -9.17 -1.12
C THR A 148 -8.24 -8.97 -2.24
N THR A 149 -8.07 -7.75 -2.74
CA THR A 149 -7.01 -7.44 -3.73
C THR A 149 -5.62 -7.68 -3.14
N LEU A 150 -5.37 -7.26 -1.90
CA LEU A 150 -4.08 -7.42 -1.23
C LEU A 150 -3.73 -8.88 -0.93
N ASN A 151 -4.72 -9.70 -0.55
CA ASN A 151 -4.56 -11.15 -0.42
C ASN A 151 -4.04 -11.78 -1.73
N ASN A 152 -4.50 -11.26 -2.86
CA ASN A 152 -4.12 -11.74 -4.18
C ASN A 152 -2.80 -11.19 -4.72
N LEU A 153 -2.14 -10.29 -3.98
CA LEU A 153 -0.88 -9.72 -4.40
C LEU A 153 0.21 -10.79 -4.55
N GLN A 154 0.98 -10.70 -5.64
CA GLN A 154 2.16 -11.53 -5.82
C GLN A 154 3.34 -10.89 -5.09
N TRP A 155 3.83 -11.60 -4.08
CA TRP A 155 4.94 -11.14 -3.27
C TRP A 155 6.24 -11.84 -3.63
N THR A 156 7.33 -11.11 -3.47
CA THR A 156 8.68 -11.66 -3.47
C THR A 156 8.92 -12.51 -2.22
N ALA A 157 9.94 -13.36 -2.24
CA ALA A 157 10.37 -14.06 -1.04
C ALA A 157 10.94 -13.07 0.00
N ASN A 158 10.94 -13.44 1.29
CA ASN A 158 11.37 -12.57 2.39
C ASN A 158 10.56 -11.27 2.49
N ALA A 159 9.24 -11.40 2.55
CA ALA A 159 8.32 -10.27 2.61
C ALA A 159 7.47 -10.27 3.89
N SER A 160 7.04 -9.09 4.32
CA SER A 160 6.14 -8.86 5.45
C SER A 160 5.06 -7.86 5.08
N LEU A 161 3.82 -8.17 5.43
CA LEU A 161 2.65 -7.32 5.27
C LEU A 161 2.06 -7.02 6.65
N SER A 162 1.99 -5.75 7.03
CA SER A 162 1.35 -5.30 8.25
C SER A 162 0.13 -4.45 7.94
N SER A 163 -0.97 -4.67 8.65
CA SER A 163 -2.13 -3.78 8.63
C SER A 163 -2.38 -3.18 10.01
N ARG A 164 -2.50 -1.85 10.07
CA ARG A 164 -2.92 -1.14 11.28
C ARG A 164 -4.41 -1.33 11.58
N ASP A 165 -5.18 -1.83 10.62
CA ASP A 165 -6.63 -1.98 10.78
C ASP A 165 -6.98 -3.14 11.72
N TYR A 166 -6.03 -4.04 12.02
CA TYR A 166 -6.14 -5.01 13.12
C TYR A 166 -6.33 -4.37 14.51
N ARG A 167 -6.12 -3.04 14.64
CA ARG A 167 -6.49 -2.29 15.85
C ARG A 167 -7.99 -2.20 16.06
N TRP A 168 -8.81 -2.44 15.04
CA TRP A 168 -10.26 -2.57 15.16
C TRP A 168 -10.62 -4.00 15.52
N PRO A 169 -11.14 -4.27 16.73
CA PRO A 169 -11.57 -5.62 17.10
C PRO A 169 -12.59 -6.20 16.12
N ALA A 170 -13.51 -5.36 15.62
CA ALA A 170 -14.53 -5.76 14.65
C ALA A 170 -13.98 -6.14 13.26
N LEU A 171 -12.74 -5.76 12.93
CA LEU A 171 -12.10 -6.13 11.66
C LEU A 171 -11.18 -7.34 11.79
N VAL A 172 -10.80 -7.75 13.00
CA VAL A 172 -9.81 -8.84 13.17
C VAL A 172 -10.29 -10.12 12.50
N ASP A 173 -11.51 -10.58 12.81
CA ASP A 173 -12.06 -11.82 12.26
C ASP A 173 -12.24 -11.74 10.73
N ILE A 174 -12.60 -10.56 10.21
CA ILE A 174 -12.76 -10.34 8.77
C ILE A 174 -11.38 -10.38 8.09
N LEU A 175 -10.38 -9.71 8.65
CA LEU A 175 -9.03 -9.68 8.06
C LEU A 175 -8.36 -11.06 8.11
N ASP A 176 -8.65 -11.85 9.13
CA ASP A 176 -8.14 -13.22 9.29
C ASP A 176 -8.92 -14.27 8.49
N ASP A 177 -9.99 -13.89 7.79
CA ASP A 177 -10.70 -14.78 6.88
C ASP A 177 -9.86 -15.15 5.64
N ASP A 178 -10.16 -16.31 5.06
CA ASP A 178 -9.48 -16.86 3.89
C ASP A 178 -9.60 -15.98 2.63
N HIS A 179 -10.65 -15.14 2.52
CA HIS A 179 -10.83 -14.22 1.40
C HIS A 179 -9.99 -12.93 1.55
N HIS A 180 -9.45 -12.67 2.73
CA HIS A 180 -8.63 -11.49 3.06
C HIS A 180 -7.22 -11.91 3.46
N LEU A 181 -6.62 -11.31 4.49
CA LEU A 181 -5.22 -11.58 4.81
C LEU A 181 -5.00 -12.99 5.38
N GLY A 182 -6.02 -13.63 5.95
CA GLY A 182 -5.99 -15.03 6.38
C GLY A 182 -5.62 -16.00 5.26
N GLY A 183 -6.05 -15.70 4.02
CA GLY A 183 -5.73 -16.49 2.83
C GLY A 183 -4.24 -16.57 2.49
N LEU A 184 -3.42 -15.68 3.04
CA LEU A 184 -1.96 -15.71 2.89
C LEU A 184 -1.35 -16.98 3.53
N SER A 185 -1.97 -17.53 4.56
CA SER A 185 -1.53 -18.79 5.20
C SER A 185 -1.39 -19.94 4.20
N ARG A 186 -2.36 -20.08 3.29
CA ARG A 186 -2.38 -21.08 2.21
C ARG A 186 -1.27 -20.84 1.17
N ARG A 187 -0.65 -19.67 1.18
CA ARG A 187 0.43 -19.25 0.28
C ARG A 187 1.80 -19.25 0.96
N GLY A 188 1.91 -19.91 2.12
CA GLY A 188 3.17 -20.06 2.86
C GLY A 188 3.55 -18.84 3.70
N TRP A 189 2.59 -17.96 4.01
CA TRP A 189 2.80 -16.89 4.97
C TRP A 189 2.45 -17.36 6.38
N THR A 190 3.12 -16.79 7.37
CA THR A 190 2.84 -16.99 8.78
C THR A 190 2.43 -15.68 9.42
N LYS A 191 1.43 -15.72 10.29
CA LYS A 191 1.03 -14.55 11.06
C LYS A 191 2.00 -14.39 12.24
N VAL A 192 2.66 -13.24 12.31
CA VAL A 192 3.60 -12.87 13.39
C VAL A 192 2.95 -11.79 14.25
N GLY A 193 2.59 -12.15 15.47
CA GLY A 193 1.82 -11.30 16.36
C GLY A 193 0.41 -11.06 15.84
N ASN A 194 -0.15 -9.88 16.11
CA ASN A 194 -1.59 -9.65 15.92
C ASN A 194 -1.93 -8.93 14.62
N ALA A 195 -0.94 -8.37 13.92
CA ALA A 195 -1.16 -7.41 12.84
C ALA A 195 -0.26 -7.59 11.61
N THR A 196 0.67 -8.55 11.65
CA THR A 196 1.70 -8.72 10.62
C THR A 196 1.72 -10.14 10.12
N TRP A 197 1.83 -10.28 8.81
CA TRP A 197 2.08 -11.52 8.09
C TRP A 197 3.50 -11.48 7.53
N SER A 198 4.24 -12.58 7.61
CA SER A 198 5.58 -12.71 7.04
C SER A 198 5.73 -13.98 6.22
N ARG A 199 6.64 -13.96 5.26
CA ARG A 199 7.03 -15.13 4.48
C ARG A 199 8.54 -15.14 4.35
N ASP A 200 9.15 -16.18 4.90
CA ASP A 200 10.58 -16.44 4.78
C ASP A 200 10.92 -17.09 3.44
N GLU A 201 12.18 -16.98 3.02
CA GLU A 201 12.72 -17.76 1.91
C GLU A 201 12.61 -19.26 2.25
N VAL A 202 11.94 -20.01 1.36
CA VAL A 202 12.07 -21.46 1.38
C VAL A 202 13.53 -21.75 1.12
N SER A 203 14.27 -22.15 2.17
CA SER A 203 15.62 -22.68 2.02
C SER A 203 15.52 -23.84 1.04
N GLN A 204 16.03 -23.66 -0.18
CA GLN A 204 16.27 -24.81 -1.05
C GLN A 204 17.29 -25.68 -0.32
N ALA A 205 16.80 -26.74 0.31
CA ALA A 205 17.65 -27.82 0.75
C ALA A 205 18.44 -28.28 -0.48
N THR A 206 19.75 -28.14 -0.39
CA THR A 206 20.71 -28.61 -1.35
C THR A 206 20.60 -30.13 -1.37
N THR A 207 19.78 -30.68 -2.26
CA THR A 207 19.87 -32.10 -2.60
C THR A 207 20.98 -32.23 -3.63
N SER A 208 22.19 -32.38 -3.12
CA SER A 208 23.34 -32.87 -3.87
C SER A 208 23.20 -34.39 -3.98
N GLU A 209 22.98 -34.91 -5.18
CA GLU A 209 23.38 -36.26 -5.61
C GLU A 209 23.97 -36.17 -7.02
#